data_AF-O69596-F1
#
_entry.id   AF-O69596-F1
#
_cell.length_a   1.000
_cell.length_b   1.000
_cell.length_c   1.000
_cell.angle_alpha   90.00
_cell.angle_beta   90.00
_cell.angle_gamma   90.00
#
_symmetry.space_group_name_H-M   'P 1'
#
loop_
_entity.id
_entity.type
_entity.pdbx_description
1 polymer ?
#
loop_
_entity_poly.entity_id
_entity_poly.type
_entity_poly.pdbx_seq_one_letter_code
_entity_poly.pdbx_strand_id
1 'polypeptide(L)'
;MNTSDSAPGVAVLLFGDDRTRQRWNTLTALSTYRAGGPDDIDSIDATIGPYRRLVVVGGDGDLAAVLGRLLRADRLDIEVAYVPHQRTAATRVYRLPTGRRAARRARRGYATRVPLIRDETGSVIVGRADWLPVVDRQPLHGEAIVDDIPLFDGDVAGVRIAPTLAMPGLRARLHTSRTGIGIWSRWLTGRAVQLGSTGVAVVRDGVPTRRRERRSTFYRNVEGWMLVR
;
A
#
# COMPACT_ATOMS: atom_id res chain seq x y z
N MET A 1 -18.25 -26.96 -34.06
CA MET A 1 -18.54 -27.35 -32.67
C MET A 1 -17.76 -26.37 -31.79
N ASN A 2 -18.46 -25.42 -31.17
CA ASN A 2 -17.87 -24.24 -30.56
C ASN A 2 -17.12 -24.60 -29.26
N THR A 3 -15.80 -24.52 -29.28
CA THR A 3 -14.97 -24.39 -28.07
C THR A 3 -15.18 -23.00 -27.50
N SER A 4 -16.08 -22.88 -26.52
CA SER A 4 -16.13 -21.75 -25.61
C SER A 4 -14.85 -21.76 -24.76
N ASP A 5 -13.82 -21.06 -25.24
CA ASP A 5 -12.64 -20.68 -24.47
C ASP A 5 -13.06 -19.59 -23.45
N SER A 6 -13.76 -20.01 -22.40
CA SER A 6 -14.16 -19.13 -21.30
C SER A 6 -12.99 -18.93 -20.35
N ALA A 7 -12.14 -17.97 -20.66
CA ALA A 7 -10.95 -17.62 -19.88
C ALA A 7 -11.24 -17.42 -18.37
N PRO A 8 -10.69 -18.25 -17.45
CA PRO A 8 -10.69 -17.95 -16.03
C PRO A 8 -9.49 -17.04 -15.69
N GLY A 9 -9.44 -15.84 -16.26
CA GLY A 9 -8.24 -14.98 -16.17
C GLY A 9 -8.23 -13.97 -15.03
N VAL A 10 -9.41 -13.52 -14.58
CA VAL A 10 -9.55 -12.34 -13.73
C VAL A 10 -10.56 -12.58 -12.61
N ALA A 11 -10.18 -12.29 -11.37
CA ALA A 11 -11.10 -12.21 -10.24
C ALA A 11 -11.20 -10.79 -9.67
N VAL A 12 -12.34 -10.49 -9.06
CA VAL A 12 -12.61 -9.23 -8.38
C VAL A 12 -12.70 -9.50 -6.89
N LEU A 13 -11.86 -8.82 -6.11
CA LEU A 13 -11.94 -8.75 -4.66
C LEU A 13 -12.65 -7.46 -4.28
N LEU A 14 -13.86 -7.59 -3.75
CA LEU A 14 -14.72 -6.48 -3.38
C LEU A 14 -14.72 -6.28 -1.86
N PHE A 15 -14.12 -5.17 -1.43
CA PHE A 15 -14.11 -4.72 -0.04
C PHE A 15 -15.16 -3.61 0.15
N GLY A 16 -15.83 -3.63 1.31
CA GLY A 16 -16.78 -2.59 1.71
C GLY A 16 -18.27 -2.98 1.76
N ASP A 17 -19.09 -1.96 2.01
CA ASP A 17 -20.53 -2.06 2.27
C ASP A 17 -21.39 -2.32 1.02
N ASP A 18 -22.66 -2.66 1.19
CA ASP A 18 -23.60 -2.98 0.10
C ASP A 18 -23.76 -1.86 -0.95
N ARG A 19 -23.55 -0.60 -0.56
CA ARG A 19 -23.64 0.55 -1.47
C ARG A 19 -22.46 0.60 -2.43
N THR A 20 -21.28 0.21 -1.96
CA THR A 20 -20.11 0.01 -2.81
C THR A 20 -20.37 -1.11 -3.82
N ARG A 21 -21.12 -2.15 -3.43
CA ARG A 21 -21.44 -3.33 -4.26
C ARG A 21 -22.29 -3.01 -5.48
N GLN A 22 -23.36 -2.22 -5.33
CA GLN A 22 -24.29 -1.89 -6.43
C GLN A 22 -23.68 -0.97 -7.50
N ARG A 23 -22.62 -0.21 -7.16
CA ARG A 23 -22.01 0.76 -8.07
C ARG A 23 -21.07 0.15 -9.11
N TRP A 24 -20.60 -1.08 -8.89
CA TRP A 24 -19.61 -1.73 -9.75
C TRP A 24 -20.19 -2.84 -10.63
N ASN A 25 -21.45 -2.70 -11.06
CA ASN A 25 -22.11 -3.58 -12.03
C ASN A 25 -21.33 -3.78 -13.35
N THR A 26 -20.33 -2.97 -13.66
CA THR A 26 -19.44 -3.21 -14.81
C THR A 26 -18.40 -4.32 -14.58
N LEU A 27 -18.24 -4.78 -13.33
CA LEU A 27 -17.33 -5.83 -12.91
C LEU A 27 -18.07 -7.14 -12.56
N THR A 28 -19.40 -7.15 -12.57
CA THR A 28 -20.23 -8.32 -12.17
C THR A 28 -20.17 -9.50 -13.14
N ALA A 29 -19.67 -9.30 -14.35
CA ALA A 29 -19.42 -10.39 -15.30
C ALA A 29 -18.16 -11.22 -14.95
N LEU A 30 -17.47 -10.91 -13.85
CA LEU A 30 -16.24 -11.59 -13.40
C LEU A 30 -16.50 -12.35 -12.09
N SER A 31 -15.70 -13.38 -11.83
CA SER A 31 -15.68 -14.09 -10.54
C SER A 31 -15.41 -13.09 -9.42
N THR A 32 -16.43 -12.85 -8.59
CA THR A 32 -16.40 -11.83 -7.56
C THR A 32 -16.39 -12.47 -6.18
N TYR A 33 -15.36 -12.13 -5.41
CA TYR A 33 -15.15 -12.57 -4.04
C TYR A 33 -15.34 -11.38 -3.11
N ARG A 34 -15.96 -11.63 -1.97
CA ARG A 34 -16.25 -10.61 -0.97
C ARG A 34 -15.30 -10.79 0.19
N ALA A 35 -14.76 -9.68 0.68
CA ALA A 35 -13.98 -9.66 1.90
C ALA A 35 -14.61 -8.65 2.87
N GLY A 36 -14.78 -9.05 4.12
CA GLY A 36 -15.30 -8.20 5.20
C GLY A 36 -14.39 -7.04 5.57
N GLY A 37 -13.11 -7.10 5.18
CA GLY A 37 -12.11 -6.08 5.40
C GLY A 37 -10.69 -6.60 5.12
N PRO A 38 -9.65 -5.79 5.38
CA PRO A 38 -8.26 -6.18 5.13
C PRO A 38 -7.79 -7.36 6.02
N ASP A 39 -8.48 -7.62 7.13
CA ASP A 39 -8.18 -8.72 8.05
C ASP A 39 -8.87 -10.05 7.66
N ASP A 40 -9.71 -10.05 6.60
CA ASP A 40 -10.43 -11.24 6.11
C ASP A 40 -9.52 -12.10 5.21
N ILE A 41 -8.58 -12.79 5.86
CA ILE A 41 -7.51 -13.55 5.20
C ILE A 41 -8.07 -14.67 4.33
N ASP A 42 -9.06 -15.42 4.83
CA ASP A 42 -9.59 -16.60 4.14
C ASP A 42 -10.24 -16.21 2.80
N SER A 43 -10.98 -15.10 2.79
CA SER A 43 -11.60 -14.59 1.57
C SER A 43 -10.59 -14.08 0.55
N ILE A 44 -9.49 -13.48 1.01
CA ILE A 44 -8.39 -13.06 0.13
C ILE A 44 -7.67 -14.27 -0.45
N ASP A 45 -7.30 -15.25 0.39
CA ASP A 45 -6.56 -16.44 -0.01
C ASP A 45 -7.34 -17.32 -1.00
N ALA A 46 -8.66 -17.41 -0.87
CA ALA A 46 -9.52 -18.12 -1.83
C ALA A 46 -9.39 -17.58 -3.28
N THR A 47 -8.88 -16.37 -3.46
CA THR A 47 -8.62 -15.79 -4.78
C THR A 47 -7.18 -15.96 -5.26
N ILE A 48 -6.25 -16.27 -4.35
CA ILE A 48 -4.84 -16.46 -4.64
C ILE A 48 -4.65 -17.91 -5.08
N GLY A 49 -4.86 -18.16 -6.37
CA GLY A 49 -4.74 -19.52 -6.91
C GLY A 49 -4.93 -19.56 -8.43
N PRO A 50 -6.17 -19.67 -8.92
CA PRO A 50 -6.45 -19.94 -10.34
C PRO A 50 -6.33 -18.69 -11.23
N TYR A 51 -6.34 -17.49 -10.66
CA TYR A 51 -6.44 -16.25 -11.43
C TYR A 51 -5.06 -15.64 -11.72
N ARG A 52 -4.87 -15.18 -12.97
CA ARG A 52 -3.68 -14.44 -13.38
C ARG A 52 -3.75 -12.95 -13.05
N ARG A 53 -4.97 -12.43 -12.83
CA ARG A 53 -5.23 -11.04 -12.48
C ARG A 53 -6.25 -10.91 -11.36
N LEU A 54 -5.96 -10.06 -10.38
CA LEU A 54 -6.87 -9.67 -9.31
C LEU A 54 -7.23 -8.19 -9.46
N VAL A 55 -8.52 -7.88 -9.34
CA VAL A 55 -9.05 -6.52 -9.30
C VAL A 55 -9.48 -6.22 -7.87
N VAL A 56 -8.72 -5.38 -7.18
CA VAL A 56 -9.01 -4.95 -5.80
C VAL A 56 -9.89 -3.71 -5.84
N VAL A 57 -11.13 -3.84 -5.38
CA VAL A 57 -12.08 -2.74 -5.22
C VAL A 57 -12.15 -2.40 -3.74
N GLY A 58 -11.50 -1.31 -3.32
CA GLY A 58 -11.35 -0.98 -1.91
C GLY A 58 -10.44 0.24 -1.65
N GLY A 59 -10.05 0.42 -0.39
CA GLY A 59 -9.10 1.42 0.09
C GLY A 59 -7.63 0.98 -0.01
N ASP A 60 -6.71 1.82 0.50
CA ASP A 60 -5.27 1.53 0.47
C ASP A 60 -4.94 0.30 1.35
N GLY A 61 -5.59 0.17 2.52
CA GLY A 61 -5.42 -0.98 3.42
C GLY A 61 -5.83 -2.31 2.79
N ASP A 62 -6.89 -2.32 1.98
CA ASP A 62 -7.34 -3.53 1.28
C ASP A 62 -6.33 -3.98 0.22
N LEU A 63 -5.79 -3.03 -0.56
CA LEU A 63 -4.72 -3.30 -1.52
C LEU A 63 -3.45 -3.80 -0.81
N ALA A 64 -3.07 -3.18 0.31
CA ALA A 64 -1.94 -3.61 1.13
C ALA A 64 -2.13 -5.04 1.65
N ALA A 65 -3.33 -5.38 2.13
CA ALA A 65 -3.64 -6.73 2.60
C ALA A 65 -3.49 -7.77 1.48
N VAL A 66 -4.09 -7.52 0.32
CA VAL A 66 -3.99 -8.43 -0.85
C VAL A 66 -2.54 -8.62 -1.28
N LEU A 67 -1.77 -7.54 -1.45
CA LEU A 67 -0.35 -7.65 -1.79
C LEU A 67 0.47 -8.34 -0.70
N GLY A 68 0.11 -8.14 0.57
CA GLY A 68 0.71 -8.83 1.70
C GLY A 68 0.44 -10.33 1.70
N ARG A 69 -0.72 -10.77 1.22
CA ARG A 69 -1.02 -12.20 1.02
C ARG A 69 -0.29 -12.78 -0.18
N LEU A 70 -0.28 -12.07 -1.32
CA LEU A 70 0.50 -12.47 -2.51
C LEU A 70 1.99 -12.59 -2.20
N LEU A 71 2.56 -11.66 -1.43
CA LEU A 71 3.95 -11.71 -1.00
C LEU A 71 4.22 -12.97 -0.15
N ARG A 72 3.31 -13.33 0.77
CA ARG A 72 3.47 -14.53 1.62
C ARG A 72 3.31 -15.83 0.84
N ALA A 73 2.52 -15.80 -0.23
CA ALA A 73 2.30 -16.94 -1.11
C ALA A 73 3.36 -17.08 -2.23
N ASP A 74 4.33 -16.16 -2.30
CA ASP A 74 5.30 -16.06 -3.41
C ASP A 74 4.62 -15.92 -4.79
N ARG A 75 3.54 -15.12 -4.83
CA ARG A 75 2.68 -14.91 -6.00
C ARG A 75 2.62 -13.46 -6.47
N LEU A 76 3.72 -12.72 -6.37
CA LEU A 76 3.81 -11.35 -6.89
C LEU A 76 3.85 -11.28 -8.43
N ASP A 77 3.87 -12.44 -9.10
CA ASP A 77 3.61 -12.61 -10.54
C ASP A 77 2.17 -12.27 -10.94
N ILE A 78 1.21 -12.40 -10.02
CA ILE A 78 -0.20 -12.11 -10.27
C ILE A 78 -0.38 -10.61 -10.53
N GLU A 79 -1.06 -10.28 -11.63
CA GLU A 79 -1.38 -8.92 -11.99
C GLU A 79 -2.42 -8.34 -11.05
N VAL A 80 -2.17 -7.17 -10.46
CA VAL A 80 -3.09 -6.52 -9.53
C VAL A 80 -3.54 -5.18 -10.10
N ALA A 81 -4.84 -5.04 -10.28
CA ALA A 81 -5.50 -3.80 -10.61
C ALA A 81 -6.18 -3.19 -9.39
N TYR A 82 -6.02 -1.89 -9.20
CA TYR A 82 -6.61 -1.18 -8.06
C TYR A 82 -7.75 -0.25 -8.52
N VAL A 83 -8.93 -0.42 -7.90
CA VAL A 83 -10.16 0.30 -8.22
C VAL A 83 -10.73 0.98 -6.96
N PRO A 84 -10.15 2.12 -6.55
CA PRO A 84 -10.67 2.87 -5.42
C PRO A 84 -11.86 3.73 -5.82
N HIS A 85 -12.72 3.96 -4.83
CA HIS A 85 -13.86 4.87 -4.98
C HIS A 85 -13.41 6.32 -5.16
N GLN A 86 -12.42 6.75 -4.38
CA GLN A 86 -11.93 8.13 -4.32
C GLN A 86 -10.40 8.19 -4.38
N ARG A 87 -9.85 9.40 -4.45
CA ARG A 87 -8.40 9.61 -4.49
C ARG A 87 -7.76 9.24 -3.15
N THR A 88 -6.93 8.22 -3.14
CA THR A 88 -6.16 7.77 -1.97
C THR A 88 -4.66 8.12 -2.08
N ALA A 89 -3.86 7.79 -1.06
CA ALA A 89 -2.41 8.00 -1.14
C ALA A 89 -1.80 7.10 -2.22
N ALA A 90 -2.20 5.82 -2.29
CA ALA A 90 -1.72 4.89 -3.31
C ALA A 90 -2.06 5.38 -4.73
N THR A 91 -3.27 5.92 -4.98
CA THR A 91 -3.59 6.46 -6.32
C THR A 91 -2.67 7.60 -6.75
N ARG A 92 -2.14 8.38 -5.81
CA ARG A 92 -1.19 9.46 -6.11
C ARG A 92 0.20 8.91 -6.38
N VAL A 93 0.65 7.94 -5.59
CA VAL A 93 1.94 7.25 -5.77
C VAL A 93 2.00 6.60 -7.15
N TYR A 94 0.97 5.83 -7.49
CA TYR A 94 0.93 5.02 -8.72
C TYR A 94 0.29 5.74 -9.91
N ARG A 95 -0.12 7.01 -9.74
CA ARG A 95 -0.78 7.84 -10.76
C ARG A 95 -2.03 7.18 -11.36
N LEU A 96 -2.78 6.45 -10.54
CA LEU A 96 -3.95 5.67 -10.97
C LEU A 96 -5.21 6.55 -11.04
N PRO A 97 -6.14 6.27 -11.97
CA PRO A 97 -7.47 6.85 -11.92
C PRO A 97 -8.29 6.29 -10.75
N THR A 98 -9.50 6.82 -10.54
CA THR A 98 -10.48 6.32 -9.56
C THR A 98 -11.80 6.01 -10.27
N GLY A 99 -12.74 5.39 -9.56
CA GLY A 99 -14.11 5.23 -10.07
C GLY A 99 -14.17 4.39 -11.36
N ARG A 100 -15.13 4.69 -12.24
CA ARG A 100 -15.34 3.98 -13.51
C ARG A 100 -14.10 3.95 -14.42
N ARG A 101 -13.25 4.98 -14.36
CA ARG A 101 -11.99 5.00 -15.12
C ARG A 101 -11.02 3.94 -14.62
N ALA A 102 -10.92 3.77 -13.30
CA ALA A 102 -10.15 2.69 -12.69
C ALA A 102 -10.69 1.31 -13.06
N ALA A 103 -12.01 1.10 -13.00
CA ALA A 103 -12.61 -0.18 -13.42
C ALA A 103 -12.33 -0.52 -14.90
N ARG A 104 -12.35 0.47 -15.80
CA ARG A 104 -11.95 0.26 -17.20
C ARG A 104 -10.46 -0.11 -17.34
N ARG A 105 -9.57 0.58 -16.61
CA ARG A 105 -8.14 0.24 -16.58
C ARG A 105 -7.89 -1.14 -15.98
N ALA A 106 -8.62 -1.53 -14.95
CA ALA A 106 -8.49 -2.87 -14.36
C ALA A 106 -8.72 -4.01 -15.37
N ARG A 107 -9.67 -3.83 -16.28
CA ARG A 107 -10.01 -4.83 -17.31
C ARG A 107 -9.08 -4.83 -18.51
N ARG A 108 -8.59 -3.66 -18.94
CA ARG A 108 -7.90 -3.48 -20.23
C ARG A 108 -6.46 -3.02 -20.12
N GLY A 109 -6.04 -2.59 -18.94
CA GLY A 109 -4.71 -2.10 -18.67
C GLY A 109 -3.68 -3.21 -18.73
N TYR A 110 -2.43 -2.81 -18.95
CA TYR A 110 -1.29 -3.70 -18.97
C TYR A 110 -0.63 -3.71 -17.59
N ALA A 111 -0.12 -4.87 -17.19
CA ALA A 111 0.62 -5.00 -15.95
C ALA A 111 2.10 -4.66 -16.15
N THR A 112 2.65 -3.92 -15.20
CA THR A 112 4.07 -3.57 -15.15
C THR A 112 4.60 -3.83 -13.76
N ARG A 113 5.79 -4.43 -13.64
CA ARG A 113 6.42 -4.62 -12.34
C ARG A 113 6.85 -3.28 -11.76
N VAL A 114 6.45 -3.00 -10.52
CA VAL A 114 6.80 -1.77 -9.80
C VAL A 114 7.33 -2.11 -8.40
N PRO A 115 8.13 -1.24 -7.77
CA PRO A 115 8.65 -1.49 -6.43
C PRO A 115 7.54 -1.80 -5.41
N LEU A 116 7.78 -2.80 -4.58
CA LEU A 116 6.99 -3.12 -3.40
C LEU A 116 7.82 -2.69 -2.18
N ILE A 117 7.24 -1.95 -1.24
CA ILE A 117 7.86 -1.70 0.06
C ILE A 117 7.08 -2.41 1.16
N ARG A 118 7.79 -2.88 2.17
CA ARG A 118 7.25 -3.56 3.34
C ARG A 118 8.01 -3.10 4.57
N ASP A 119 7.46 -3.43 5.72
CA ASP A 119 8.17 -3.25 6.98
C ASP A 119 8.77 -4.58 7.50
N GLU A 120 9.42 -4.51 8.65
CA GLU A 120 9.99 -5.67 9.35
C GLU A 120 8.94 -6.70 9.78
N THR A 121 7.68 -6.29 9.96
CA THR A 121 6.57 -7.20 10.29
C THR A 121 6.03 -7.96 9.08
N GLY A 122 6.48 -7.61 7.87
CA GLY A 122 5.96 -8.15 6.62
C GLY A 122 4.65 -7.50 6.17
N SER A 123 4.30 -6.35 6.73
CA SER A 123 3.19 -5.51 6.27
C SER A 123 3.62 -4.74 5.03
N VAL A 124 2.83 -4.82 3.96
CA VAL A 124 3.07 -4.07 2.72
C VAL A 124 2.55 -2.65 2.86
N ILE A 125 3.26 -1.67 2.29
CA ILE A 125 2.83 -0.26 2.24
C ILE A 125 2.62 0.16 0.79
N VAL A 126 1.42 0.64 0.45
CA VAL A 126 1.04 1.03 -0.93
C VAL A 126 0.86 2.52 -1.12
N GLY A 127 0.49 3.24 -0.06
CA GLY A 127 0.22 4.67 -0.08
C GLY A 127 1.23 5.44 0.74
N ARG A 128 1.22 5.21 2.06
CA ARG A 128 2.15 5.84 3.00
C ARG A 128 2.20 5.10 4.33
N ALA A 129 3.33 5.25 5.01
CA ALA A 129 3.41 5.02 6.44
C ALA A 129 3.80 6.33 7.14
N ASP A 130 3.40 6.48 8.40
CA ASP A 130 3.79 7.61 9.24
C ASP A 130 4.35 7.08 10.58
N TRP A 131 5.50 7.61 10.98
CA TRP A 131 6.02 7.53 12.34
C TRP A 131 5.55 8.77 13.09
N LEU A 132 4.74 8.55 14.12
CA LEU A 132 4.10 9.61 14.91
C LEU A 132 4.54 9.51 16.38
N PRO A 133 4.50 10.63 17.12
CA PRO A 133 4.61 10.59 18.57
C PRO A 133 3.55 9.69 19.20
N VAL A 134 3.89 9.01 20.29
CA VAL A 134 2.94 8.14 21.03
C VAL A 134 1.91 8.97 21.79
N VAL A 135 2.31 10.14 22.29
CA VAL A 135 1.47 11.07 23.03
C VAL A 135 1.31 12.35 22.20
N ASP A 136 0.07 12.78 22.01
CA ASP A 136 -0.23 14.03 21.31
C ASP A 136 0.50 15.20 21.96
N ARG A 137 1.07 16.08 21.12
CA ARG A 137 1.85 17.28 21.50
C ARG A 137 3.23 17.03 22.11
N GLN A 138 3.71 15.79 22.20
CA GLN A 138 5.13 15.51 22.44
C GLN A 138 5.86 15.27 21.11
N PRO A 139 7.15 15.63 20.98
CA PRO A 139 7.94 15.26 19.81
C PRO A 139 8.23 13.75 19.81
N LEU A 140 8.44 13.20 18.61
CA LEU A 140 9.09 11.91 18.43
C LEU A 140 10.59 12.13 18.64
N HIS A 141 11.17 11.49 19.66
CA HIS A 141 12.60 11.53 19.93
C HIS A 141 13.30 10.26 19.43
N GLY A 142 14.36 10.42 18.64
CA GLY A 142 15.17 9.29 18.17
C GLY A 142 16.10 9.67 17.02
N GLU A 143 16.53 8.65 16.29
CA GLU A 143 17.39 8.77 15.12
C GLU A 143 16.80 7.97 13.96
N ALA A 144 16.80 8.55 12.77
CA ALA A 144 16.43 7.83 11.56
C ALA A 144 17.40 8.06 10.41
N ILE A 145 17.62 7.02 9.62
CA ILE A 145 18.53 7.01 8.46
C ILE A 145 17.79 6.42 7.27
N VAL A 146 17.97 7.01 6.09
CA VAL A 146 17.51 6.48 4.79
C VAL A 146 18.74 5.95 4.06
N ASP A 147 18.82 4.63 3.88
CA ASP A 147 20.05 3.93 3.46
C ASP A 147 21.26 4.33 4.33
N ASP A 148 22.10 5.25 3.86
CA ASP A 148 23.29 5.78 4.53
C ASP A 148 23.18 7.28 4.88
N ILE A 149 22.04 7.91 4.56
CA ILE A 149 21.82 9.35 4.76
C ILE A 149 20.99 9.58 6.02
N PRO A 150 21.52 10.29 7.04
CA PRO A 150 20.72 10.67 8.21
C PRO A 150 19.51 11.51 7.81
N LEU A 151 18.33 11.09 8.25
CA LEU A 151 17.08 11.82 8.08
C LEU A 151 16.85 12.80 9.24
N PHE A 152 17.12 12.37 10.48
CA PHE A 152 17.19 13.22 11.67
C PHE A 152 17.89 12.49 12.82
N ASP A 153 18.35 13.28 13.79
CA ASP A 153 18.77 12.86 15.12
C ASP A 153 18.21 13.89 16.13
N GLY A 154 17.45 13.42 17.12
CA GLY A 154 16.76 14.24 18.12
C GLY A 154 15.24 14.30 17.96
N ASP A 155 14.66 15.48 18.19
CA ASP A 155 13.22 15.69 18.30
C ASP A 155 12.59 16.13 16.97
N VAL A 156 11.56 15.40 16.52
CA VAL A 156 10.79 15.73 15.31
C VAL A 156 9.28 15.60 15.53
N ALA A 157 8.49 16.29 14.70
CA ALA A 157 7.02 16.17 14.74
C ALA A 157 6.50 14.82 14.23
N GLY A 158 7.35 14.06 13.53
CA GLY A 158 7.03 12.78 12.90
C GLY A 158 7.72 12.64 11.56
N VAL A 159 7.60 11.45 10.96
CA VAL A 159 8.16 11.12 9.65
C VAL A 159 7.07 10.55 8.77
N ARG A 160 7.10 10.90 7.49
CA ARG A 160 6.30 10.25 6.46
C ARG A 160 7.18 9.42 5.56
N ILE A 161 6.78 8.18 5.34
CA ILE A 161 7.38 7.23 4.42
C ILE A 161 6.36 6.96 3.30
N ALA A 162 6.82 6.87 2.05
CA ALA A 162 5.95 6.52 0.94
C ALA A 162 6.71 5.68 -0.11
N PRO A 163 6.02 4.75 -0.81
CA PRO A 163 6.60 4.10 -1.97
C PRO A 163 6.84 5.09 -3.10
N THR A 164 7.68 4.70 -4.04
CA THR A 164 7.92 5.41 -5.30
C THR A 164 7.92 4.43 -6.47
N LEU A 165 7.45 4.88 -7.63
CA LEU A 165 7.54 4.11 -8.87
C LEU A 165 8.98 4.00 -9.40
N ALA A 166 9.82 4.98 -9.07
CA ALA A 166 11.22 5.01 -9.46
C ALA A 166 12.07 4.24 -8.45
N MET A 167 13.21 3.73 -8.89
CA MET A 167 14.24 3.26 -7.98
C MET A 167 14.79 4.46 -7.17
N PRO A 168 15.12 4.29 -5.88
CA PRO A 168 15.29 3.01 -5.19
C PRO A 168 14.04 2.44 -4.53
N GLY A 169 12.85 2.99 -4.76
CA GLY A 169 11.56 2.37 -4.42
C GLY A 169 10.87 2.95 -3.18
N LEU A 170 11.61 3.64 -2.30
CA LEU A 170 11.08 4.29 -1.10
C LEU A 170 11.55 5.76 -1.02
N ARG A 171 10.74 6.59 -0.36
CA ARG A 171 11.15 7.92 0.09
C ARG A 171 10.64 8.23 1.49
N ALA A 172 11.38 9.01 2.24
CA ALA A 172 11.02 9.48 3.57
C ALA A 172 11.25 10.99 3.71
N ARG A 173 10.47 11.64 4.57
CA ARG A 173 10.65 13.05 4.94
C ARG A 173 10.08 13.33 6.32
N LEU A 174 10.60 14.33 7.01
CA LEU A 174 10.01 14.84 8.25
C LEU A 174 8.63 15.46 8.01
N HIS A 175 7.75 15.40 9.01
CA HIS A 175 6.54 16.22 9.02
C HIS A 175 6.94 17.69 9.21
N THR A 176 6.25 18.60 8.53
CA THR A 176 6.46 20.04 8.75
C THR A 176 5.99 20.40 10.16
N SER A 177 6.83 21.11 10.92
CA SER A 177 6.45 21.62 12.25
C SER A 177 5.22 22.53 12.14
N ARG A 178 4.31 22.42 13.12
CA ARG A 178 3.15 23.32 13.25
C ARG A 178 3.53 24.77 13.57
N THR A 179 4.77 25.03 14.01
CA THR A 179 5.23 26.35 14.46
C THR A 179 5.78 27.26 13.34
N GLY A 180 5.70 26.86 12.07
CA GLY A 180 5.98 27.76 10.93
C GLY A 180 7.44 28.16 10.71
N ILE A 181 8.38 27.76 11.58
CA ILE A 181 9.81 28.04 11.40
C ILE A 181 10.46 26.96 10.52
N GLY A 182 10.41 27.19 9.20
CA GLY A 182 11.64 27.23 8.39
C GLY A 182 12.35 25.95 7.95
N ILE A 183 11.82 24.74 8.12
CA ILE A 183 12.44 23.55 7.50
C ILE A 183 11.52 23.00 6.40
N TRP A 184 11.86 23.32 5.15
CA TRP A 184 11.34 22.60 4.00
C TRP A 184 11.82 21.16 4.08
N SER A 185 10.95 20.27 4.57
CA SER A 185 11.26 18.84 4.67
C SER A 185 11.33 18.23 3.27
N ARG A 186 12.56 18.12 2.76
CA ARG A 186 12.89 17.48 1.48
C ARG A 186 12.68 15.97 1.60
N TRP A 187 12.20 15.36 0.52
CA TRP A 187 12.18 13.91 0.40
C TRP A 187 13.60 13.38 0.22
N LEU A 188 14.02 12.48 1.11
CA LEU A 188 15.13 11.58 0.87
C LEU A 188 14.60 10.31 0.20
N THR A 189 15.33 9.77 -0.76
CA THR A 189 14.98 8.54 -1.49
C THR A 189 16.00 7.47 -1.18
N GLY A 190 15.55 6.24 -0.95
CA GLY A 190 16.42 5.13 -0.59
C GLY A 190 15.73 3.79 -0.78
N ARG A 191 16.45 2.70 -0.48
CA ARG A 191 15.91 1.33 -0.47
C ARG A 191 15.27 1.04 0.87
N ALA A 192 15.82 1.56 1.95
CA ALA A 192 15.31 1.37 3.29
C ALA A 192 15.34 2.67 4.09
N VAL A 193 14.51 2.72 5.13
CA VAL A 193 14.54 3.73 6.17
C VAL A 193 14.37 3.04 7.52
N GLN A 194 15.23 3.39 8.47
CA GLN A 194 15.28 2.77 9.79
C GLN A 194 15.14 3.84 10.87
N LEU A 195 14.42 3.51 11.94
CA LEU A 195 14.24 4.35 13.12
C LEU A 195 14.69 3.59 14.35
N GLY A 196 15.48 4.26 15.19
CA GLY A 196 15.62 3.96 16.61
C GLY A 196 14.99 5.10 17.42
N SER A 197 14.07 4.79 18.34
CA SER A 197 13.38 5.80 19.14
C SER A 197 13.10 5.32 20.56
N THR A 198 12.75 6.27 21.44
CA THR A 198 12.28 5.97 22.79
C THR A 198 10.83 5.46 22.80
N GLY A 199 10.07 5.78 21.76
CA GLY A 199 8.72 5.30 21.51
C GLY A 199 8.15 5.92 20.23
N VAL A 200 7.54 5.11 19.37
CA VAL A 200 6.88 5.55 18.14
C VAL A 200 5.53 4.87 17.95
N ALA A 201 4.54 5.62 17.47
CA ALA A 201 3.31 5.08 16.92
C ALA A 201 3.44 4.96 15.40
N VAL A 202 3.30 3.74 14.88
CA VAL A 202 3.40 3.48 13.43
C VAL A 202 2.00 3.39 12.83
N VAL A 203 1.75 4.14 11.77
CA VAL A 203 0.50 4.07 10.97
C VAL A 203 0.84 3.60 9.57
N ARG A 204 0.17 2.54 9.10
CA ARG A 204 0.40 1.89 7.79
C ARG A 204 -0.84 2.04 6.93
N ASP A 205 -0.77 2.82 5.85
CA ASP A 205 -1.89 3.05 4.94
C ASP A 205 -3.20 3.48 5.63
N GLY A 206 -3.06 4.22 6.74
CA GLY A 206 -4.17 4.69 7.58
C GLY A 206 -4.52 3.78 8.76
N VAL A 207 -3.93 2.60 8.87
CA VAL A 207 -4.15 1.65 9.96
C VAL A 207 -3.08 1.83 11.05
N PRO A 208 -3.45 2.29 12.25
CA PRO A 208 -2.51 2.43 13.36
C PRO A 208 -2.13 1.06 13.94
N THR A 209 -0.89 0.96 14.39
CA THR A 209 -0.44 -0.21 15.17
C THR A 209 -0.96 -0.12 16.59
N ARG A 210 -1.32 -1.27 17.17
CA ARG A 210 -1.81 -1.32 18.56
C ARG A 210 -0.74 -1.04 19.62
N ARG A 211 0.55 -1.24 19.28
CA ARG A 211 1.66 -1.17 20.25
C ARG A 211 2.61 -0.05 19.88
N ARG A 212 3.12 0.63 20.91
CA ARG A 212 4.29 1.51 20.78
C ARG A 212 5.51 0.66 20.45
N GLU A 213 6.29 1.11 19.49
CA GLU A 213 7.53 0.47 19.05
C GLU A 213 8.73 1.33 19.47
N ARG A 214 9.93 0.75 19.57
CA ARG A 214 11.19 1.49 19.78
C ARG A 214 12.08 1.47 18.54
N ARG A 215 11.77 0.58 17.60
CA ARG A 215 12.47 0.43 16.34
C ARG A 215 11.42 0.16 15.29
N SER A 216 11.60 0.75 14.13
CA SER A 216 10.73 0.50 12.97
C SER A 216 11.55 0.63 11.70
N THR A 217 11.33 -0.24 10.71
CA THR A 217 12.11 -0.26 9.48
C THR A 217 11.24 -0.55 8.27
N PHE A 218 11.25 0.36 7.30
CA PHE A 218 10.64 0.11 6.00
C PHE A 218 11.71 -0.14 4.95
N TYR A 219 11.49 -1.10 4.07
CA TYR A 219 12.42 -1.43 3.00
C TYR A 219 11.70 -1.88 1.74
N ARG A 220 12.34 -1.64 0.60
CA ARG A 220 11.93 -2.20 -0.68
C ARG A 220 12.16 -3.71 -0.65
N ASN A 221 11.11 -4.47 -0.91
CA ASN A 221 11.21 -5.90 -1.15
C ASN A 221 12.07 -6.18 -2.39
N VAL A 222 12.72 -7.34 -2.43
CA VAL A 222 13.58 -7.72 -3.57
C VAL A 222 12.76 -7.80 -4.85
N GLU A 223 11.62 -8.48 -4.80
CA GLU A 223 10.66 -8.51 -5.90
C GLU A 223 9.65 -7.36 -5.78
N GLY A 224 9.38 -6.70 -6.90
CA GLY A 224 8.23 -5.81 -7.06
C GLY A 224 6.94 -6.57 -7.34
N TRP A 225 5.83 -5.84 -7.46
CA TRP A 225 4.52 -6.41 -7.78
C TRP A 225 4.03 -5.98 -9.16
N MET A 226 3.17 -6.78 -9.78
CA MET A 226 2.63 -6.53 -11.11
C MET A 226 1.43 -5.56 -11.06
N LEU A 227 1.68 -4.26 -11.21
CA LEU A 227 0.63 -3.24 -11.19
C LEU A 227 -0.01 -3.04 -12.57
N VAL A 228 -1.35 -3.13 -12.65
CA VAL A 228 -2.15 -2.84 -13.87
C VAL A 228 -2.44 -1.33 -14.00
N ARG A 229 -2.15 -0.74 -15.17
CA ARG A 229 -2.37 0.70 -15.47
C ARG A 229 -3.08 1.00 -16.78
#